data_AF-A0A962GHC7-F1
#
_entry.id   AF-A0A962GHC7-F1
#
_cell.length_a   1.000
_cell.length_b   1.000
_cell.length_c   1.000
_cell.angle_alpha   90.00
_cell.angle_beta   90.00
_cell.angle_gamma   90.00
#
_symmetry.space_group_name_H-M   'P 1'
#
loop_
_entity.id
_entity.type
_entity.pdbx_description
1 polymer ?
#
loop_
_entity_poly.entity_id
_entity_poly.type
_entity_poly.pdbx_seq_one_letter_code
_entity_poly.pdbx_strand_id
1 'polypeptide(L)'
;MEQNHTVFTPLRIALIIAIFLANLLAVISLGAKQQPWSEAMGVFAVVFIMLFVFVILLELVWIHQRSKSITDGRIKRKYRLAKIVYSCLFGVGFFIAYLVLMT
;
A
#
# COMPACT_ATOMS: atom_id res chain seq x y z
N MET A 1 17.91 13.94 23.43
CA MET A 1 17.92 13.68 21.97
C MET A 1 16.48 13.63 21.51
N GLU A 2 15.98 14.72 20.91
CA GLU A 2 14.65 14.72 20.29
C GLU A 2 14.64 13.68 19.16
N GLN A 3 14.03 12.52 19.41
CA GLN A 3 13.69 11.62 18.33
C GLN A 3 12.60 12.30 17.52
N ASN A 4 12.99 12.93 16.41
CA ASN A 4 12.07 13.49 15.44
C ASN A 4 11.23 12.31 14.90
N HIS A 5 10.06 12.08 15.49
CA HIS A 5 9.20 10.95 15.19
C HIS A 5 8.48 11.19 13.85
N THR A 6 9.23 11.14 12.75
CA THR A 6 8.70 11.20 11.38
C THR A 6 8.11 9.85 11.01
N VAL A 7 6.79 9.73 11.19
CA VAL A 7 6.01 8.54 10.83
C VAL A 7 5.89 8.38 9.32
N PHE A 8 5.76 9.50 8.60
CA PHE A 8 5.73 9.54 7.14
C PHE A 8 7.07 10.08 6.65
N THR A 9 7.94 9.18 6.21
CA THR A 9 9.19 9.56 5.54
C THR A 9 8.89 9.81 4.05
N PRO A 10 9.73 10.59 3.34
CA PRO A 10 9.58 10.79 1.90
C PRO A 10 9.51 9.45 1.14
N LEU A 11 10.31 8.47 1.58
CA LEU A 11 10.31 7.10 1.04
C LEU A 11 8.95 6.42 1.20
N ARG A 12 8.30 6.53 2.37
CA ARG A 12 6.97 5.94 2.62
C ARG A 12 5.88 6.57 1.78
N ILE A 13 5.96 7.89 1.60
CA ILE A 13 5.01 8.63 0.77
C ILE A 13 5.17 8.17 -0.68
N ALA A 14 6.41 8.07 -1.19
CA ALA A 14 6.68 7.53 -2.50
C ALA A 14 6.15 6.09 -2.66
N LEU A 15 6.32 5.25 -1.62
CA LEU A 15 5.78 3.89 -1.62
C LEU A 15 4.25 3.88 -1.70
N ILE A 16 3.56 4.69 -0.89
CA ILE A 16 2.10 4.79 -0.91
C ILE A 16 1.61 5.21 -2.30
N ILE A 17 2.27 6.19 -2.92
CA ILE A 17 1.94 6.65 -4.27
C ILE A 17 2.15 5.53 -5.30
N ALA A 18 3.25 4.79 -5.22
CA ALA A 18 3.53 3.67 -6.12
C ALA A 18 2.49 2.54 -5.98
N ILE A 19 2.09 2.22 -4.75
CA ILE A 19 1.03 1.24 -4.46
C ILE A 19 -0.28 1.70 -5.09
N PHE A 20 -0.64 2.97 -4.89
CA PHE A 20 -1.87 3.52 -5.44
C PHE A 20 -1.87 3.48 -6.98
N LEU A 21 -0.77 3.85 -7.62
CA LEU A 21 -0.61 3.77 -9.07
C LEU A 21 -0.75 2.34 -9.59
N ALA A 22 -0.09 1.36 -8.98
CA ALA A 22 -0.19 -0.04 -9.40
C ALA A 22 -1.64 -0.55 -9.33
N ASN A 23 -2.37 -0.20 -8.27
CA ASN A 23 -3.79 -0.52 -8.14
C ASN A 23 -4.66 0.16 -9.18
N LEU A 24 -4.38 1.44 -9.48
CA LEU A 24 -5.09 2.17 -10.53
C LEU A 24 -4.88 1.52 -11.91
N LEU A 25 -3.65 1.11 -12.23
CA LEU A 25 -3.32 0.46 -13.49
C LEU A 25 -4.05 -0.88 -13.64
N ALA A 26 -4.17 -1.67 -12.56
CA ALA A 26 -4.98 -2.89 -12.56
C ALA A 26 -6.45 -2.60 -12.88
N VAL A 27 -7.04 -1.56 -12.25
CA VAL A 27 -8.44 -1.18 -12.50
C VAL A 27 -8.65 -0.70 -13.94
N ILE A 28 -7.70 0.07 -14.49
CA ILE A 28 -7.76 0.53 -15.88
C ILE A 28 -7.70 -0.66 -16.85
N SER A 29 -6.82 -1.63 -16.58
CA SER A 29 -6.72 -2.86 -17.38
C SER A 29 -8.06 -3.62 -17.41
N LEU A 30 -8.74 -3.74 -16.28
CA LEU A 30 -10.07 -4.35 -16.19
C LEU A 30 -11.12 -3.64 -17.06
N GLY A 31 -11.09 -2.30 -17.12
CA GLY A 31 -12.02 -1.52 -17.93
C GLY A 31 -11.72 -1.52 -19.43
N ALA A 32 -10.46 -1.74 -19.80
CA ALA A 32 -9.97 -1.63 -21.18
C ALA A 32 -9.58 -2.98 -21.81
N LYS A 33 -10.26 -4.08 -21.45
CA LYS A 33 -9.96 -5.45 -21.94
C LYS A 33 -9.82 -5.60 -23.46
N GLN A 34 -10.46 -4.73 -24.24
CA GLN A 34 -10.44 -4.79 -25.70
C GLN A 34 -9.13 -4.28 -26.32
N GLN A 35 -8.25 -3.68 -25.52
CA GLN A 35 -6.99 -3.12 -26.00
C GLN A 35 -5.83 -4.11 -25.84
N PRO A 36 -4.94 -4.22 -26.83
CA PRO A 36 -3.85 -5.21 -26.82
C PRO A 36 -2.80 -4.96 -25.72
N TRP A 37 -2.67 -3.72 -25.23
CA TRP A 37 -1.79 -3.39 -24.10
C TRP A 37 -2.39 -3.75 -22.73
N SER A 38 -3.70 -4.00 -22.67
CA SER A 38 -4.41 -4.19 -21.40
C SER A 38 -3.98 -5.46 -20.68
N GLU A 39 -3.75 -6.54 -21.43
CA GLU A 39 -3.35 -7.83 -20.87
C GLU A 39 -1.96 -7.75 -20.21
N ALA A 40 -0.99 -7.15 -20.91
CA ALA A 40 0.33 -6.90 -20.35
C ALA A 40 0.25 -6.00 -19.11
N MET A 41 -0.53 -4.92 -19.15
CA MET A 41 -0.73 -4.04 -18.00
C MET A 41 -1.37 -4.75 -16.80
N GLY A 42 -2.32 -5.65 -17.04
CA GLY A 42 -2.95 -6.45 -16.00
C GLY A 42 -1.95 -7.36 -15.30
N VAL A 43 -1.13 -8.09 -16.05
CA VAL A 43 -0.07 -8.95 -15.50
C VAL A 43 0.95 -8.14 -14.71
N PHE A 44 1.45 -7.03 -15.27
CA PHE A 44 2.37 -6.14 -14.55
C PHE A 44 1.75 -5.63 -13.25
N ALA A 45 0.51 -5.15 -13.28
CA ALA A 45 -0.15 -4.63 -12.10
C ALA A 45 -0.32 -5.69 -11.00
N VAL A 46 -0.68 -6.93 -11.34
CA VAL A 46 -0.79 -8.03 -10.37
C VAL A 46 0.57 -8.33 -9.71
N VAL A 47 1.65 -8.42 -10.49
CA VAL A 47 3.00 -8.66 -9.95
C VAL A 47 3.41 -7.55 -8.97
N PHE A 48 3.18 -6.28 -9.34
CA PHE A 48 3.46 -5.15 -8.47
C PHE A 48 2.60 -5.15 -7.21
N ILE A 49 1.30 -5.47 -7.32
CA ILE A 49 0.42 -5.59 -6.15
C ILE A 49 0.92 -6.68 -5.20
N MET A 50 1.32 -7.86 -5.71
CA MET A 50 1.89 -8.93 -4.89
C MET A 50 3.19 -8.49 -4.18
N LEU A 51 4.08 -7.79 -4.88
CA LEU A 51 5.31 -7.25 -4.27
C LEU A 51 4.98 -6.22 -3.18
N PHE A 52 4.04 -5.32 -3.45
CA PHE A 52 3.63 -4.30 -2.51
C PHE A 52 2.90 -4.83 -1.29
N VAL A 53 2.18 -5.95 -1.41
CA VAL A 53 1.60 -6.66 -0.26
C VAL A 53 2.69 -6.98 0.78
N PHE A 54 3.83 -7.52 0.35
CA PHE A 54 4.95 -7.79 1.27
C PHE A 54 5.48 -6.52 1.93
N VAL A 55 5.65 -5.44 1.15
CA VAL A 55 6.15 -4.18 1.70
C VAL A 55 5.15 -3.58 2.69
N ILE A 56 3.86 -3.61 2.40
CA ILE A 56 2.81 -3.13 3.32
C ILE A 56 2.84 -3.94 4.63
N LEU A 57 3.02 -5.26 4.58
CA LEU A 57 3.14 -6.10 5.76
C LEU A 57 4.37 -5.73 6.61
N LEU A 58 5.53 -5.54 5.97
CA LEU A 58 6.75 -5.08 6.65
C LEU A 58 6.53 -3.73 7.33
N GLU A 59 5.89 -2.79 6.63
CA GLU A 59 5.58 -1.46 7.18
C GLU A 59 4.60 -1.55 8.36
N LEU A 60 3.59 -2.41 8.28
CA LEU A 60 2.63 -2.64 9.37
C LEU A 60 3.31 -3.23 10.61
N VAL A 61 4.17 -4.23 10.44
CA VAL A 61 4.94 -4.83 11.54
C VAL A 61 5.86 -3.78 12.17
N TRP A 62 6.56 -3.00 11.35
CA TRP A 62 7.43 -1.93 11.81
C TRP A 62 6.65 -0.86 12.60
N ILE A 63 5.50 -0.43 12.10
CA ILE A 63 4.64 0.56 12.76
C ILE A 63 4.07 -0.03 14.06
N HIS A 64 3.72 -1.32 14.07
CA HIS A 64 3.26 -2.01 15.26
C HIS A 64 4.34 -2.05 16.35
N GLN A 65 5.56 -2.45 16.00
CA GLN A 65 6.69 -2.52 16.93
C GLN A 65 7.05 -1.14 17.46
N ARG A 66 7.20 -0.14 16.58
CA ARG A 66 7.60 1.22 16.96
C ARG A 66 6.50 1.97 17.72
N SER A 67 5.24 1.64 17.50
CA SER A 67 4.12 2.21 18.27
C SER A 67 4.11 1.77 19.75
N LYS A 68 4.81 0.68 20.14
CA LYS A 68 4.87 0.23 21.54
C LYS A 68 5.75 1.13 22.41
N SER A 69 6.77 1.77 21.83
CA SER A 69 7.72 2.63 22.53
C SER A 69 7.27 4.09 22.65
N ILE A 70 6.08 4.45 22.15
CA ILE A 70 5.58 5.83 22.11
C ILE A 70 4.50 6.02 23.18
N THR A 71 4.79 6.88 24.16
CA THR A 71 3.86 7.23 25.25
C THR A 71 3.04 8.51 24.95
N ASP A 72 3.53 9.37 24.05
CA ASP A 72 2.86 10.62 23.67
C ASP A 72 1.59 10.37 22.83
N GLY A 73 0.45 10.86 23.31
CA GLY A 73 -0.86 10.73 22.67
C GLY A 73 -0.97 11.35 21.27
N ARG A 74 -0.27 12.47 20.99
CA ARG A 74 -0.32 13.11 19.66
C ARG A 74 0.37 12.24 18.61
N ILE A 75 1.51 11.66 18.95
CA ILE A 75 2.30 10.82 18.06
C ILE A 75 1.59 9.48 17.86
N LYS A 76 1.02 8.91 18.92
CA LYS A 76 0.22 7.67 18.86
C LYS A 76 -0.95 7.76 17.86
N ARG A 77 -1.59 8.93 17.74
CA ARG A 77 -2.65 9.16 16.73
C ARG A 77 -2.11 9.08 15.29
N LYS A 78 -0.92 9.64 15.02
CA LYS A 78 -0.26 9.54 13.70
C LYS A 78 0.09 8.09 13.34
N TYR A 79 0.61 7.32 14.30
CA TYR A 79 0.86 5.88 14.11
C TYR A 79 -0.43 5.10 13.85
N ARG A 80 -1.53 5.43 14.55
CA ARG A 80 -2.84 4.80 14.30
C ARG A 80 -3.33 5.11 12.89
N LEU A 81 -3.24 6.37 12.45
CA LEU A 81 -3.59 6.75 11.06
C LEU A 81 -2.75 5.99 10.05
N ALA A 82 -1.44 5.88 10.24
CA ALA A 82 -0.58 5.10 9.35
C ALA A 82 -1.02 3.63 9.29
N LYS A 83 -1.31 2.98 10.43
CA LYS A 83 -1.85 1.60 10.44
C LYS A 83 -3.12 1.48 9.61
N ILE A 84 -4.04 2.43 9.76
CA ILE A 84 -5.31 2.43 9.01
C ILE A 84 -5.06 2.59 7.51
N VAL A 85 -4.21 3.53 7.11
CA VAL A 85 -3.88 3.77 5.69
C VAL A 85 -3.26 2.51 5.07
N TYR A 86 -2.24 1.93 5.70
CA TYR A 86 -1.60 0.71 5.20
C TYR A 86 -2.54 -0.49 5.20
N SER A 87 -3.38 -0.67 6.23
CA SER A 87 -4.38 -1.75 6.24
C SER A 87 -5.44 -1.58 5.15
N CYS A 88 -5.86 -0.34 4.87
CA CYS A 88 -6.79 -0.02 3.80
C CYS A 88 -6.17 -0.31 2.43
N LEU A 89 -4.93 0.15 2.18
CA LEU A 89 -4.19 -0.15 0.94
C LEU A 89 -4.01 -1.65 0.74
N PHE A 90 -3.74 -2.40 1.81
CA PHE A 90 -3.67 -3.85 1.74
C PHE A 90 -5.01 -4.48 1.33
N GLY A 91 -6.12 -4.09 1.98
CA GLY A 91 -7.44 -4.63 1.65
C GLY A 91 -7.89 -4.28 0.22
N VAL A 92 -7.71 -3.03 -0.20
CA VAL A 92 -8.02 -2.59 -1.56
C VAL A 92 -7.15 -3.31 -2.59
N GLY A 93 -5.85 -3.44 -2.34
CA GLY A 93 -4.95 -4.13 -3.27
C GLY A 93 -5.24 -5.61 -3.39
N PHE A 94 -5.56 -6.27 -2.27
CA PHE A 94 -5.99 -7.66 -2.28
C PHE A 94 -7.29 -7.84 -3.06
N PHE A 95 -8.27 -6.95 -2.85
CA PHE A 95 -9.54 -6.99 -3.57
C PHE A 95 -9.37 -6.78 -5.08
N ILE A 96 -8.54 -5.82 -5.50
CA ILE A 96 -8.26 -5.57 -6.92
C ILE A 96 -7.53 -6.76 -7.54
N ALA A 97 -6.50 -7.31 -6.88
CA ALA A 97 -5.81 -8.50 -7.36
C ALA A 97 -6.75 -9.70 -7.51
N TYR A 98 -7.64 -9.90 -6.53
CA TYR A 98 -8.67 -10.95 -6.60
C TYR A 98 -9.61 -10.75 -7.80
N LEU A 99 -10.09 -9.51 -8.03
CA LEU A 99 -10.90 -9.21 -9.20
C LEU A 99 -10.16 -9.50 -10.50
N VAL A 100 -8.90 -9.06 -10.63
CA VAL A 100 -8.09 -9.31 -11.82
C VAL A 100 -7.87 -10.80 -12.07
N LEU A 101 -7.62 -11.59 -11.02
CA LEU A 101 -7.41 -13.04 -11.15
C LEU A 101 -8.68 -13.82 -11.50
N MET A 102 -9.86 -13.31 -11.14
CA MET A 102 -11.16 -13.94 -11.42
C MET A 102 -11.78 -13.56 -12.78
N THR A 103 -11.15 -12.64 -13.50
CA THR A 103 -11.73 -11.93 -14.65
C THR A 103 -11.04 -12.31 -15.95
#